data_AF-A0A947D8L6-F1
#
_entry.id   AF-A0A947D8L6-F1
#
_cell.length_a   1.000
_cell.length_b   1.000
_cell.length_c   1.000
_cell.angle_alpha   90.00
_cell.angle_beta   90.00
_cell.angle_gamma   90.00
#
_symmetry.space_group_name_H-M   'P 1'
#
loop_
_entity.id
_entity.type
_entity.pdbx_description
1 polymer ?
#
loop_
_entity_poly.entity_id
_entity_poly.type
_entity_poly.pdbx_seq_one_letter_code
_entity_poly.pdbx_strand_id
1 'polypeptide(L)'
;MRVLILGGTTEASRLARLVAGRSDLAPVLSLAGRTEAPARQPIPTRSGGFGGVAGLVAYLRAEAIEAVVDATHPFAAVMSRHAAEACRIADVPLCAHSRPPWQRVPGDRWTEVADNAAAAAALGTEARRVLLTIGRLGVADFRAAPQHHYVIRSIDPPPAEDLPPDSRLILDRGPFDEAGETALMRGERIDVLVTKNSGGAATYPKIAAARRLGLPVLLVTPPARPDMPLLTDPDAVLAFLDRHRRAAPRG
;
A
#
# COMPACT_ATOMS: atom_id res chain seq x y z
N MET A 1 26.20 -4.13 -6.60
CA MET A 1 25.54 -3.29 -5.59
C MET A 1 24.40 -4.05 -4.94
N ARG A 2 24.43 -4.27 -3.63
CA ARG A 2 23.35 -4.93 -2.87
C ARG A 2 22.22 -3.95 -2.57
N VAL A 3 21.02 -4.27 -3.03
CA VAL A 3 19.86 -3.36 -2.95
C VAL A 3 18.74 -4.04 -2.18
N LEU A 4 18.23 -3.39 -1.14
CA LEU A 4 17.03 -3.83 -0.43
C LEU A 4 15.81 -3.11 -1.00
N ILE A 5 14.85 -3.86 -1.52
CA ILE A 5 13.55 -3.34 -1.95
C ILE A 5 12.53 -3.69 -0.87
N LEU A 6 12.02 -2.70 -0.16
CA LEU A 6 10.89 -2.89 0.77
C LEU A 6 9.60 -2.91 -0.07
N GLY A 7 8.88 -4.04 -0.06
CA GLY A 7 7.85 -4.32 -1.05
C GLY A 7 6.43 -4.49 -0.51
N GLY A 8 5.59 -5.12 -1.34
CA GLY A 8 4.17 -5.34 -1.08
C GLY A 8 3.23 -4.53 -1.99
N THR A 9 3.75 -3.94 -3.06
CA THR A 9 2.99 -3.16 -4.04
C THR A 9 3.23 -3.67 -5.46
N THR A 10 2.34 -3.27 -6.38
CA THR A 10 2.55 -3.51 -7.82
C THR A 10 3.80 -2.82 -8.34
N GLU A 11 4.16 -1.67 -7.77
CA GLU A 11 5.35 -0.90 -8.09
C GLU A 11 6.62 -1.66 -7.68
N ALA A 12 6.65 -2.23 -6.47
CA ALA A 12 7.74 -3.09 -6.02
C ALA A 12 7.92 -4.32 -6.93
N SER A 13 6.83 -4.98 -7.32
CA SER A 13 6.90 -6.12 -8.25
C SER A 13 7.35 -5.72 -9.66
N ARG A 14 6.98 -4.54 -10.14
CA ARG A 14 7.47 -4.01 -11.43
C ARG A 14 8.97 -3.70 -11.34
N LEU A 15 9.39 -3.03 -10.29
CA LEU A 15 10.80 -2.73 -10.04
C LEU A 15 11.63 -4.02 -9.94
N ALA A 16 11.14 -5.02 -9.19
CA ALA A 16 11.79 -6.33 -9.07
C ALA A 16 12.05 -6.99 -10.43
N ARG A 17 11.09 -6.93 -11.37
CA ARG A 17 11.28 -7.43 -12.74
C ARG A 17 12.35 -6.65 -13.51
N LEU A 18 12.40 -5.33 -13.36
CA LEU A 18 13.38 -4.49 -14.04
C LEU A 18 14.80 -4.75 -13.54
N VAL A 19 14.98 -4.91 -12.23
CA VAL A 19 16.31 -5.13 -11.65
C VAL A 19 16.80 -6.58 -11.75
N ALA A 20 15.91 -7.55 -11.98
CA ALA A 20 16.28 -8.97 -12.10
C ALA A 20 17.28 -9.25 -13.23
N GLY A 21 17.24 -8.45 -14.31
CA GLY A 21 18.15 -8.58 -15.47
C GLY A 21 19.47 -7.83 -15.33
N ARG A 22 19.70 -7.10 -14.23
CA ARG A 22 20.86 -6.22 -14.05
C ARG A 22 21.98 -6.97 -13.30
N SER A 23 23.01 -7.41 -14.02
CA SER A 23 24.15 -8.16 -13.43
C SER A 23 24.99 -7.35 -12.44
N ASP A 24 24.87 -6.03 -12.46
CA ASP A 24 25.55 -5.12 -11.55
C ASP A 24 24.79 -4.89 -10.22
N LEU A 25 23.56 -5.39 -10.12
CA LEU A 25 22.71 -5.32 -8.93
C LEU A 25 22.54 -6.71 -8.30
N ALA A 26 22.52 -6.74 -6.98
CA ALA A 26 22.14 -7.90 -6.17
C ALA A 26 20.91 -7.52 -5.34
N PRO A 27 19.71 -7.49 -5.95
CA PRO A 27 18.49 -7.04 -5.29
C PRO A 27 17.87 -8.12 -4.40
N VAL A 28 17.36 -7.71 -3.24
CA VAL A 28 16.53 -8.55 -2.35
C VAL A 28 15.20 -7.83 -2.11
N LEU A 29 14.09 -8.52 -2.32
CA LEU A 29 12.76 -8.03 -1.97
C LEU A 29 12.41 -8.43 -0.54
N SER A 30 11.93 -7.50 0.27
CA SER A 30 11.41 -7.78 1.61
C SER A 30 9.90 -7.56 1.68
N LEU A 31 9.17 -8.61 2.02
CA LEU A 31 7.72 -8.57 2.24
C LEU A 31 7.40 -8.63 3.74
N ALA A 32 6.35 -7.92 4.16
CA ALA A 32 5.93 -7.89 5.56
C ALA A 32 5.31 -9.21 6.05
N GLY A 33 5.05 -10.19 5.17
CA GLY A 33 4.37 -11.44 5.52
C GLY A 33 2.89 -11.31 5.85
N ARG A 34 2.23 -10.24 5.38
CA ARG A 34 0.82 -9.94 5.68
C ARG A 34 -0.19 -10.63 4.78
N THR A 35 0.29 -11.42 3.82
CA THR A 35 -0.52 -12.22 2.90
C THR A 35 0.01 -13.63 2.96
N GLU A 36 -0.89 -14.60 3.12
CA GLU A 36 -0.52 -16.02 3.34
C GLU A 36 0.26 -16.59 2.15
N ALA A 37 -0.12 -16.20 0.93
CA ALA A 37 0.53 -16.61 -0.30
C ALA A 37 0.84 -15.40 -1.21
N PRO A 38 1.98 -14.72 -1.03
CA PRO A 38 2.41 -13.64 -1.92
C PRO A 38 2.84 -14.20 -3.29
N ALA A 39 2.59 -13.43 -4.35
CA ALA A 39 3.01 -13.82 -5.70
C ALA A 39 4.54 -13.94 -5.80
N ARG A 40 5.03 -14.98 -6.48
CA ARG A 40 6.46 -15.22 -6.71
C ARG A 40 7.11 -14.05 -7.46
N GLN A 41 8.33 -13.71 -7.07
CA GLN A 41 9.08 -12.58 -7.62
C GLN A 41 10.37 -13.09 -8.28
N PRO A 42 10.90 -12.36 -9.29
CA PRO A 42 12.06 -12.80 -10.07
C PRO A 42 13.40 -12.54 -9.39
N ILE A 43 13.40 -12.12 -8.12
CA ILE A 43 14.58 -11.81 -7.30
C ILE A 43 14.47 -12.50 -5.94
N PRO A 44 15.60 -12.74 -5.24
CA PRO A 44 15.58 -13.26 -3.86
C PRO A 44 14.60 -12.49 -2.99
N THR A 45 13.75 -13.21 -2.27
CA THR A 45 12.67 -12.62 -1.47
C THR A 45 12.74 -13.12 -0.04
N ARG A 46 12.73 -12.19 0.92
CA ARG A 46 12.55 -12.48 2.35
C ARG A 46 11.14 -12.09 2.80
N SER A 47 10.64 -12.78 3.83
CA SER A 47 9.36 -12.49 4.47
C SER A 47 9.55 -12.33 5.97
N GLY A 48 8.80 -11.39 6.56
CA GLY A 48 8.81 -11.11 7.99
C GLY A 48 9.39 -9.74 8.34
N GLY A 49 9.04 -9.27 9.54
CA GLY A 49 9.50 -7.98 10.05
C GLY A 49 11.02 -7.92 10.29
N PHE A 50 11.52 -6.72 10.51
CA PHE A 50 12.92 -6.48 10.86
C PHE A 50 13.14 -6.30 12.38
N GLY A 51 12.09 -6.25 13.20
CA GLY A 51 12.24 -5.92 14.63
C GLY A 51 12.44 -4.42 14.89
N GLY A 52 11.73 -3.57 14.15
CA GLY A 52 11.82 -2.11 14.28
C GLY A 52 13.07 -1.51 13.61
N VAL A 53 13.41 -0.28 14.01
CA VAL A 53 14.59 0.44 13.49
C VAL A 53 15.88 -0.32 13.77
N ALA A 54 16.10 -0.73 15.03
CA ALA A 54 17.34 -1.36 15.46
C ALA A 54 17.65 -2.64 14.67
N GLY A 55 16.64 -3.50 14.49
CA GLY A 55 16.83 -4.72 13.71
C GLY A 55 16.93 -4.48 12.21
N LEU A 56 16.32 -3.42 11.66
CA LEU A 56 16.60 -3.01 10.28
C LEU A 56 18.05 -2.52 10.11
N VAL A 57 18.58 -1.70 11.04
CA VAL A 57 20.00 -1.29 11.03
C VAL A 57 20.93 -2.51 11.06
N ALA A 58 20.65 -3.47 11.95
CA ALA A 58 21.42 -4.71 12.04
C ALA A 58 21.40 -5.48 10.72
N TYR A 59 20.22 -5.60 10.08
CA TYR A 59 20.08 -6.25 8.78
C TYR A 59 20.85 -5.52 7.67
N LEU A 60 20.73 -4.19 7.58
CA LEU A 60 21.45 -3.39 6.57
C LEU A 60 22.97 -3.59 6.66
N ARG A 61 23.51 -3.66 7.88
CA ARG A 61 24.94 -3.90 8.12
C ARG A 61 25.36 -5.33 7.84
N ALA A 62 24.61 -6.31 8.34
CA ALA A 62 24.93 -7.73 8.20
C ALA A 62 24.92 -8.18 6.73
N GLU A 63 23.91 -7.76 5.97
CA GLU A 63 23.80 -8.03 4.54
C GLU A 63 24.61 -7.04 3.69
N ALA A 64 25.23 -6.04 4.32
CA ALA A 64 25.98 -4.96 3.70
C ALA A 64 25.24 -4.34 2.51
N ILE A 65 23.98 -3.96 2.77
CA ILE A 65 23.09 -3.27 1.84
C ILE A 65 23.67 -1.90 1.50
N GLU A 66 23.72 -1.60 0.20
CA GLU A 66 24.33 -0.38 -0.34
C GLU A 66 23.28 0.67 -0.75
N ALA A 67 22.02 0.27 -0.94
CA ALA A 67 20.89 1.19 -1.08
C ALA A 67 19.57 0.52 -0.70
N VAL A 68 18.62 1.34 -0.27
CA VAL A 68 17.25 0.92 0.02
C VAL A 68 16.27 1.63 -0.90
N VAL A 69 15.32 0.87 -1.44
CA VAL A 69 14.15 1.41 -2.14
C VAL A 69 12.91 1.08 -1.32
N ASP A 70 12.28 2.10 -0.73
CA ASP A 70 10.98 1.98 -0.09
C ASP A 70 9.87 1.99 -1.14
N ALA A 71 9.54 0.81 -1.66
CA ALA A 71 8.40 0.58 -2.54
C ALA A 71 7.19 0.00 -1.78
N THR A 72 7.08 0.28 -0.48
CA THR A 72 5.94 -0.19 0.34
C THR A 72 4.66 0.58 -0.01
N HIS A 73 3.53 0.03 0.43
CA HIS A 73 2.23 0.66 0.21
C HIS A 73 2.20 2.08 0.81
N PRO A 74 1.53 3.09 0.20
CA PRO A 74 1.48 4.46 0.73
C PRO A 74 1.02 4.61 2.19
N PHE A 75 0.26 3.62 2.68
CA PHE A 75 -0.23 3.54 4.05
C PHE A 75 0.69 2.75 5.00
N ALA A 76 1.85 2.27 4.54
CA ALA A 76 2.82 1.54 5.35
C ALA A 76 3.78 2.50 6.11
N ALA A 77 3.25 3.60 6.66
CA ALA A 77 4.02 4.70 7.24
C ALA A 77 4.99 4.28 8.34
N VAL A 78 4.67 3.25 9.11
CA VAL A 78 5.59 2.71 10.13
C VAL A 78 6.85 2.15 9.47
N MET A 79 6.71 1.37 8.40
CA MET A 79 7.85 0.80 7.69
C MET A 79 8.66 1.89 7.00
N SER A 80 8.02 2.86 6.36
CA SER A 80 8.70 4.03 5.77
C SER A 80 9.49 4.83 6.80
N ARG A 81 8.91 5.07 7.99
CA ARG A 81 9.62 5.72 9.11
C ARG A 81 10.82 4.89 9.59
N HIS A 82 10.65 3.59 9.74
CA HIS A 82 11.76 2.69 10.11
C HIS A 82 12.87 2.70 9.06
N ALA A 83 12.51 2.68 7.77
CA ALA A 83 13.47 2.74 6.67
C ALA A 83 14.28 4.03 6.69
N ALA A 84 13.61 5.19 6.79
CA ALA A 84 14.27 6.49 6.87
C ALA A 84 15.27 6.56 8.03
N GLU A 85 14.84 6.17 9.23
CA GLU A 85 15.71 6.24 10.41
C GLU A 85 16.87 5.22 10.35
N ALA A 86 16.60 3.98 9.94
CA ALA A 86 17.64 2.96 9.84
C ALA A 86 18.68 3.28 8.76
N CYS A 87 18.24 3.80 7.62
CA CYS A 87 19.13 4.21 6.53
C CYS A 87 20.02 5.38 6.98
N ARG A 88 19.47 6.35 7.71
CA ARG A 88 20.23 7.45 8.31
C ARG A 88 21.29 6.95 9.31
N ILE A 89 20.95 5.98 10.17
CA ILE A 89 21.89 5.41 11.15
C ILE A 89 22.98 4.54 10.49
N ALA A 90 22.63 3.84 9.42
CA ALA A 90 23.54 2.94 8.70
C ALA A 90 24.35 3.63 7.60
N ASP A 91 24.08 4.92 7.34
CA ASP A 91 24.64 5.69 6.21
C ASP A 91 24.39 5.01 4.86
N VAL A 92 23.14 4.58 4.65
CA VAL A 92 22.69 3.90 3.43
C VAL A 92 21.74 4.83 2.67
N PRO A 93 21.94 5.10 1.37
CA PRO A 93 21.04 5.93 0.59
C PRO A 93 19.65 5.27 0.45
N LEU A 94 18.62 6.10 0.57
CA LEU A 94 17.21 5.70 0.54
C LEU A 94 16.43 6.57 -0.45
N CYS A 95 15.55 5.93 -1.23
CA CYS A 95 14.46 6.61 -1.94
C CYS A 95 13.14 5.89 -1.72
N ALA A 96 12.03 6.63 -1.74
CA ALA A 96 10.69 6.05 -1.86
C ALA A 96 10.32 5.87 -3.33
N HIS A 97 9.81 4.69 -3.69
CA HIS A 97 9.17 4.46 -4.97
C HIS A 97 7.66 4.31 -4.78
N SER A 98 6.91 5.36 -5.10
CA SER A 98 5.46 5.36 -4.90
C SER A 98 4.76 6.18 -5.96
N ARG A 99 3.61 5.67 -6.40
CA ARG A 99 2.73 6.37 -7.34
C ARG A 99 2.03 7.57 -6.67
N PRO A 100 1.65 8.60 -7.45
CA PRO A 100 0.89 9.72 -6.92
C PRO A 100 -0.50 9.28 -6.42
N PRO A 101 -1.08 10.02 -5.46
CA PRO A 101 -2.48 9.84 -5.08
C PRO A 101 -3.40 10.12 -6.27
N TRP A 102 -4.57 9.47 -6.29
CA TRP A 102 -5.61 9.80 -7.26
C TRP A 102 -6.05 11.25 -7.10
N GLN A 103 -6.29 11.88 -8.24
CA GLN A 103 -6.81 13.23 -8.33
C GLN A 103 -8.30 13.17 -8.63
N ARG A 104 -9.05 14.09 -8.02
CA ARG A 104 -10.49 14.22 -8.25
C ARG A 104 -10.76 14.63 -9.69
N VAL A 105 -11.73 13.99 -10.32
CA VAL A 105 -12.21 14.33 -11.67
C VAL A 105 -13.70 14.69 -11.64
N PRO A 106 -14.26 15.35 -12.68
CA PRO A 106 -15.68 15.69 -12.71
C PRO A 106 -16.59 14.49 -12.44
N GLY A 107 -17.60 14.70 -11.59
CA GLY A 107 -18.54 13.67 -11.13
C GLY A 107 -18.12 12.94 -9.84
N ASP A 108 -16.87 13.07 -9.40
CA ASP A 108 -16.42 12.50 -8.13
C ASP A 108 -17.02 13.21 -6.91
N ARG A 109 -17.61 12.42 -6.01
CA ARG A 109 -18.19 12.89 -4.74
C ARG A 109 -17.35 12.46 -3.55
N TRP A 110 -16.09 12.90 -3.50
CA TRP A 110 -15.17 12.50 -2.44
C TRP A 110 -15.22 13.44 -1.24
N THR A 111 -15.10 12.87 -0.04
CA THR A 111 -14.72 13.58 1.18
C THR A 111 -13.42 12.96 1.67
N GLU A 112 -12.37 13.78 1.77
CA GLU A 112 -11.08 13.33 2.26
C GLU A 112 -11.09 13.27 3.78
N VAL A 113 -10.55 12.18 4.34
CA VAL A 113 -10.46 11.95 5.79
C VAL A 113 -9.04 11.53 6.17
N ALA A 114 -8.63 11.84 7.39
CA ALA A 114 -7.26 11.61 7.85
C ALA A 114 -6.94 10.13 8.07
N ASP A 115 -7.91 9.37 8.59
CA ASP A 115 -7.77 7.95 8.93
C ASP A 115 -9.13 7.22 8.90
N ASN A 116 -9.12 5.93 9.23
CA ASN A 116 -10.32 5.12 9.24
C ASN A 116 -11.29 5.50 10.37
N ALA A 117 -10.80 6.01 11.50
CA ALA A 117 -11.66 6.43 12.61
C ALA A 117 -12.45 7.69 12.23
N ALA A 118 -11.80 8.65 11.57
CA ALA A 118 -12.44 9.79 10.95
C ALA A 118 -13.42 9.36 9.85
N ALA A 119 -13.09 8.34 9.06
CA ALA A 119 -14.02 7.76 8.08
C ALA A 119 -15.26 7.17 8.75
N ALA A 120 -15.10 6.39 9.81
CA ALA A 120 -16.22 5.80 10.56
C ALA A 120 -17.12 6.89 11.16
N ALA A 121 -16.54 7.94 11.74
CA ALA A 121 -17.30 9.08 12.25
C ALA A 121 -18.05 9.84 11.14
N ALA A 122 -17.43 10.01 9.96
CA ALA A 122 -18.03 10.71 8.82
C ALA A 122 -19.21 9.96 8.17
N LEU A 123 -19.43 8.68 8.50
CA LEU A 123 -20.60 7.93 8.03
C LEU A 123 -21.92 8.47 8.61
N GLY A 124 -21.87 9.10 9.79
CA GLY A 124 -23.04 9.67 10.48
C GLY A 124 -23.87 8.62 11.23
N THR A 125 -25.04 9.04 11.71
CA THR A 125 -25.93 8.21 12.55
C THR A 125 -26.97 7.43 11.76
N GLU A 126 -27.28 7.85 10.54
CA GLU A 126 -28.27 7.18 9.70
C GLU A 126 -27.73 5.86 9.16
N ALA A 127 -28.51 4.79 9.25
CA ALA A 127 -28.11 3.47 8.75
C ALA A 127 -27.79 3.53 7.25
N ARG A 128 -26.66 2.91 6.87
CA ARG A 128 -26.14 2.92 5.49
C ARG A 128 -25.49 1.57 5.20
N ARG A 129 -25.38 1.26 3.91
CA ARG A 129 -24.65 0.10 3.38
C ARG A 129 -23.29 0.57 2.87
N VAL A 130 -22.24 0.18 3.57
CA VAL A 130 -20.90 0.74 3.42
C VAL A 130 -19.98 -0.31 2.79
N LEU A 131 -19.37 0.02 1.65
CA LEU A 131 -18.32 -0.82 1.06
C LEU A 131 -16.95 -0.42 1.61
N LEU A 132 -16.32 -1.29 2.40
CA LEU A 132 -14.97 -1.10 2.94
C LEU A 132 -13.94 -1.79 2.04
N THR A 133 -13.05 -1.00 1.45
CA THR A 133 -11.92 -1.48 0.62
C THR A 133 -10.56 -1.03 1.17
N ILE A 134 -10.46 -1.02 2.50
CA ILE A 134 -9.31 -0.51 3.26
C ILE A 134 -8.31 -1.60 3.69
N GLY A 135 -8.62 -2.87 3.36
CA GLY A 135 -7.90 -4.06 3.82
C GLY A 135 -8.19 -4.41 5.29
N ARG A 136 -7.66 -5.54 5.76
CA ARG A 136 -8.03 -6.09 7.08
C ARG A 136 -7.68 -5.25 8.31
N LEU A 137 -6.54 -4.55 8.30
CA LEU A 137 -6.00 -3.90 9.52
C LEU A 137 -6.76 -2.67 10.00
N GLY A 138 -7.70 -2.14 9.21
CA GLY A 138 -8.46 -0.94 9.55
C GLY A 138 -9.92 -1.19 9.86
N VAL A 139 -10.35 -2.44 9.91
CA VAL A 139 -11.77 -2.81 10.02
C VAL A 139 -12.31 -2.54 11.43
N ALA A 140 -11.48 -2.73 12.46
CA ALA A 140 -11.86 -2.53 13.86
C ALA A 140 -12.40 -1.13 14.15
N ASP A 141 -11.87 -0.09 13.48
CA ASP A 141 -12.30 1.31 13.65
C ASP A 141 -13.80 1.50 13.35
N PHE A 142 -14.38 0.68 12.47
CA PHE A 142 -15.79 0.75 12.07
C PHE A 142 -16.74 0.10 13.08
N ARG A 143 -16.22 -0.62 14.08
CA ARG A 143 -17.03 -1.09 15.22
C ARG A 143 -17.60 0.07 16.03
N ALA A 144 -17.01 1.26 15.95
CA ALA A 144 -17.50 2.48 16.60
C ALA A 144 -18.78 3.04 15.96
N ALA A 145 -19.16 2.57 14.76
CA ALA A 145 -20.39 2.95 14.08
C ALA A 145 -21.20 1.68 13.69
N PRO A 146 -21.73 0.93 14.68
CA PRO A 146 -22.34 -0.38 14.48
C PRO A 146 -23.72 -0.34 13.81
N GLN A 147 -24.32 0.83 13.66
CA GLN A 147 -25.61 1.04 13.01
C GLN A 147 -25.60 0.82 11.48
N HIS A 148 -24.42 0.73 10.87
CA HIS A 148 -24.29 0.52 9.44
C HIS A 148 -24.09 -0.96 9.11
N HIS A 149 -24.52 -1.34 7.91
CA HIS A 149 -24.20 -2.63 7.32
C HIS A 149 -22.90 -2.52 6.52
N TYR A 150 -21.90 -3.34 6.84
CA TYR A 150 -20.59 -3.27 6.21
C TYR A 150 -20.35 -4.42 5.23
N VAL A 151 -20.14 -4.09 3.96
CA VAL A 151 -19.57 -5.02 2.98
C VAL A 151 -18.06 -4.83 2.98
N ILE A 152 -17.32 -5.80 3.49
CA ILE A 152 -15.87 -5.73 3.66
C ILE A 152 -15.21 -6.54 2.57
N ARG A 153 -14.37 -5.92 1.74
CA ARG A 153 -13.51 -6.65 0.80
C ARG A 153 -12.07 -6.68 1.27
N SER A 154 -11.53 -7.87 1.44
CA SER A 154 -10.15 -8.11 1.85
C SER A 154 -9.55 -9.31 1.13
N ILE A 155 -8.22 -9.38 1.02
CA ILE A 155 -7.53 -10.57 0.48
C ILE A 155 -7.59 -11.70 1.50
N ASP A 156 -7.15 -11.40 2.72
CA ASP A 156 -7.17 -12.32 3.86
C ASP A 156 -8.20 -11.80 4.89
N PRO A 157 -8.91 -12.69 5.61
CA PRO A 157 -9.96 -12.28 6.54
C PRO A 157 -9.40 -11.42 7.68
N PRO A 158 -10.08 -10.33 8.09
CA PRO A 158 -9.80 -9.67 9.36
C PRO A 158 -9.98 -10.63 10.56
N PRO A 159 -9.30 -10.40 11.70
CA PRO A 159 -9.64 -11.08 12.95
C PRO A 159 -11.14 -10.96 13.24
N ALA A 160 -11.75 -12.01 13.78
CA ALA A 160 -13.19 -12.05 13.98
C ALA A 160 -13.66 -10.97 14.97
N GLU A 161 -12.83 -10.68 15.98
CA GLU A 161 -13.03 -9.62 16.97
C GLU A 161 -13.03 -8.21 16.38
N ASP A 162 -12.40 -8.01 15.21
CA ASP A 162 -12.31 -6.71 14.53
C ASP A 162 -13.55 -6.45 13.66
N LEU A 163 -14.35 -7.46 13.32
CA LEU A 163 -15.50 -7.30 12.43
C LEU A 163 -16.62 -6.49 13.11
N PRO A 164 -17.24 -5.51 12.41
CA PRO A 164 -18.49 -4.91 12.84
C PRO A 164 -19.61 -5.97 12.96
N PRO A 165 -20.58 -5.77 13.86
CA PRO A 165 -21.61 -6.76 14.15
C PRO A 165 -22.50 -7.08 12.94
N ASP A 166 -22.86 -6.09 12.14
CA ASP A 166 -23.56 -6.28 10.86
C ASP A 166 -22.58 -6.13 9.70
N SER A 167 -21.99 -7.25 9.28
CA SER A 167 -21.03 -7.25 8.18
C SER A 167 -21.09 -8.49 7.30
N ARG A 168 -20.71 -8.29 6.04
CA ARG A 168 -20.49 -9.32 5.03
C ARG A 168 -19.04 -9.24 4.56
N LEU A 169 -18.29 -10.33 4.71
CA LEU A 169 -16.93 -10.44 4.21
C LEU A 169 -16.90 -11.01 2.79
N ILE A 170 -16.19 -10.34 1.90
CA ILE A 170 -15.85 -10.80 0.55
C ILE A 170 -14.34 -10.98 0.49
N LEU A 171 -13.91 -12.23 0.34
CA LEU A 171 -12.50 -12.56 0.12
C LEU A 171 -12.21 -12.51 -1.38
N ASP A 172 -11.43 -11.51 -1.78
CA ASP A 172 -11.20 -11.24 -3.20
C ASP A 172 -9.87 -10.53 -3.42
N ARG A 173 -9.26 -10.80 -4.57
CA ARG A 173 -7.96 -10.28 -4.98
C ARG A 173 -8.05 -9.80 -6.42
N GLY A 174 -7.67 -8.55 -6.66
CA GLY A 174 -7.65 -7.97 -7.99
C GLY A 174 -6.66 -8.65 -8.95
N PRO A 175 -6.57 -8.16 -10.20
CA PRO A 175 -7.08 -6.85 -10.64
C PRO A 175 -8.61 -6.77 -10.70
N PHE A 176 -9.14 -5.58 -10.44
CA PHE A 176 -10.57 -5.28 -10.58
C PHE A 176 -10.81 -4.47 -11.85
N ASP A 177 -12.04 -4.49 -12.37
CA ASP A 177 -12.46 -3.63 -13.46
C ASP A 177 -13.74 -2.85 -13.09
N GLU A 178 -14.03 -1.78 -13.83
CA GLU A 178 -15.14 -0.87 -13.47
C GLU A 178 -16.51 -1.55 -13.55
N ALA A 179 -16.66 -2.50 -14.49
CA ALA A 179 -17.92 -3.21 -14.69
C ALA A 179 -18.23 -4.08 -13.46
N GLY A 180 -17.26 -4.86 -13.00
CA GLY A 180 -17.34 -5.69 -11.81
C GLY A 180 -17.56 -4.87 -10.54
N GLU A 181 -16.83 -3.76 -10.36
CA GLU A 181 -17.02 -2.88 -9.20
C GLU A 181 -18.43 -2.29 -9.15
N THR A 182 -18.97 -1.90 -10.30
CA THR A 182 -20.33 -1.37 -10.36
C THR A 182 -21.37 -2.44 -10.12
N ALA A 183 -21.18 -3.65 -10.66
CA ALA A 183 -22.06 -4.77 -10.41
C ALA A 183 -22.09 -5.13 -8.92
N LEU A 184 -20.92 -5.14 -8.26
CA LEU A 184 -20.80 -5.32 -6.82
C LEU A 184 -21.56 -4.23 -6.05
N MET A 185 -21.27 -2.96 -6.33
CA MET A 185 -21.90 -1.84 -5.61
C MET A 185 -23.43 -1.82 -5.79
N ARG A 186 -23.93 -2.15 -6.98
CA ARG A 186 -25.38 -2.26 -7.24
C ARG A 186 -26.00 -3.48 -6.54
N GLY A 187 -25.39 -4.65 -6.68
CA GLY A 187 -25.90 -5.89 -6.10
C GLY A 187 -25.98 -5.84 -4.57
N GLU A 188 -24.96 -5.25 -3.95
CA GLU A 188 -24.90 -5.02 -2.50
C GLU A 188 -25.62 -3.75 -2.05
N ARG A 189 -26.22 -2.97 -2.96
CA ARG A 189 -26.95 -1.72 -2.69
C ARG A 189 -26.13 -0.74 -1.85
N ILE A 190 -24.89 -0.50 -2.25
CA ILE A 190 -23.94 0.33 -1.50
C ILE A 190 -24.37 1.80 -1.56
N ASP A 191 -24.39 2.45 -0.39
CA ASP A 191 -24.69 3.87 -0.22
C ASP A 191 -23.41 4.72 -0.21
N VAL A 192 -22.29 4.18 0.27
CA VAL A 192 -21.02 4.89 0.40
C VAL A 192 -19.84 3.94 0.29
N LEU A 193 -18.81 4.35 -0.46
CA LEU A 193 -17.53 3.67 -0.53
C LEU A 193 -16.56 4.29 0.49
N VAL A 194 -15.92 3.46 1.32
CA VAL A 194 -14.76 3.88 2.11
C VAL A 194 -13.51 3.21 1.56
N THR A 195 -12.51 4.02 1.24
CA THR A 195 -11.28 3.51 0.66
C THR A 195 -10.06 4.36 0.95
N LYS A 196 -8.89 3.77 0.76
CA LYS A 196 -7.59 4.43 0.85
C LYS A 196 -7.22 5.04 -0.48
N ASN A 197 -6.73 6.28 -0.49
CA ASN A 197 -6.10 6.88 -1.66
C ASN A 197 -4.70 6.28 -1.88
N SER A 198 -4.69 5.01 -2.28
CA SER A 198 -3.47 4.25 -2.55
C SER A 198 -2.82 4.64 -3.88
N GLY A 199 -3.45 5.50 -4.69
CA GLY A 199 -3.05 5.79 -6.06
C GLY A 199 -3.06 4.55 -6.97
N GLY A 200 -2.54 4.73 -8.18
CA GLY A 200 -2.32 3.65 -9.17
C GLY A 200 -3.59 3.11 -9.84
N ALA A 201 -3.40 2.51 -11.01
CA ALA A 201 -4.51 2.07 -11.85
C ALA A 201 -5.22 0.81 -11.32
N ALA A 202 -4.48 -0.14 -10.72
CA ALA A 202 -4.99 -1.48 -10.39
C ALA A 202 -6.18 -1.50 -9.41
N THR A 203 -6.35 -0.45 -8.60
CA THR A 203 -7.48 -0.35 -7.67
C THR A 203 -8.35 0.89 -7.91
N TYR A 204 -8.06 1.70 -8.93
CA TYR A 204 -8.88 2.85 -9.31
C TYR A 204 -10.32 2.49 -9.75
N PRO A 205 -10.61 1.31 -10.35
CA PRO A 205 -11.95 1.00 -10.85
C PRO A 205 -13.11 1.20 -9.87
N LYS A 206 -12.89 1.05 -8.56
CA LYS A 206 -13.91 1.31 -7.54
C LYS A 206 -14.30 2.78 -7.43
N ILE A 207 -13.33 3.68 -7.64
CA ILE A 207 -13.58 5.13 -7.70
C ILE A 207 -14.40 5.46 -8.95
N ALA A 208 -14.03 4.88 -10.11
CA ALA A 208 -14.76 5.06 -11.34
C ALA A 208 -16.20 4.52 -11.25
N ALA A 209 -16.40 3.35 -10.63
CA ALA A 209 -17.71 2.78 -10.36
C ALA A 209 -18.56 3.63 -9.40
N ALA A 210 -17.98 4.11 -8.30
CA ALA A 210 -18.66 5.01 -7.37
C ALA A 210 -19.12 6.29 -8.08
N ARG A 211 -18.26 6.89 -8.91
CA ARG A 211 -18.59 8.05 -9.75
C ARG A 211 -19.73 7.72 -10.73
N ARG A 212 -19.66 6.59 -11.43
CA ARG A 212 -20.71 6.15 -12.37
C ARG A 212 -22.07 5.96 -11.69
N LEU A 213 -22.07 5.56 -10.43
CA LEU A 213 -23.27 5.38 -9.62
C LEU A 213 -23.68 6.64 -8.84
N GLY A 214 -22.91 7.72 -8.90
CA GLY A 214 -23.14 8.93 -8.12
C GLY A 214 -22.98 8.74 -6.61
N LEU A 215 -22.24 7.71 -6.18
CA LEU A 215 -22.04 7.38 -4.76
C LEU A 215 -20.99 8.29 -4.11
N PRO A 216 -21.22 8.74 -2.86
CA PRO A 216 -20.18 9.37 -2.07
C PRO A 216 -19.02 8.42 -1.78
N VAL A 217 -17.82 8.98 -1.69
CA VAL A 217 -16.60 8.25 -1.33
C VAL A 217 -15.95 8.93 -0.13
N LEU A 218 -15.78 8.20 0.97
CA LEU A 218 -14.90 8.59 2.06
C LEU A 218 -13.49 8.10 1.73
N LEU A 219 -12.63 9.03 1.35
CA LEU A 219 -11.31 8.76 0.84
C LEU A 219 -10.27 9.05 1.93
N VAL A 220 -9.75 7.99 2.54
CA VAL A 220 -8.68 8.10 3.52
C VAL A 220 -7.41 8.56 2.79
N THR A 221 -6.80 9.63 3.28
CA THR A 221 -5.58 10.22 2.70
C THR A 221 -4.35 9.46 3.19
N PRO A 222 -3.28 9.36 2.37
CA PRO A 222 -2.06 8.71 2.82
C PRO A 222 -1.41 9.55 3.93
N PRO A 223 -0.86 8.90 4.97
CA PRO A 223 -0.13 9.60 6.02
C PRO A 223 1.11 10.31 5.47
N ALA A 224 1.58 11.33 6.20
CA ALA A 224 2.82 12.01 5.87
C ALA A 224 4.00 11.02 5.78
N ARG A 225 4.82 11.18 4.74
CA ARG A 225 6.06 10.41 4.56
C ARG A 225 7.23 11.12 5.24
N PRO A 226 8.23 10.37 5.74
CA PRO A 226 9.54 10.94 6.10
C PRO A 226 10.15 11.70 4.93
N ASP A 227 11.05 12.64 5.23
CA ASP A 227 11.82 13.35 4.22
C ASP A 227 12.80 12.40 3.53
N MET A 228 12.48 12.02 2.30
CA MET A 228 13.29 11.21 1.41
C MET A 228 12.86 11.44 -0.05
N PRO A 229 13.75 11.27 -1.03
CA PRO A 229 13.40 11.41 -2.43
C PRO A 229 12.22 10.50 -2.82
N LEU A 230 11.14 11.09 -3.33
CA LEU A 230 9.99 10.35 -3.85
C LEU A 230 10.09 10.23 -5.38
N LEU A 231 10.20 8.99 -5.85
CA LEU A 231 10.35 8.66 -7.25
C LEU A 231 9.10 7.92 -7.73
N THR A 232 8.34 8.54 -8.65
CA THR A 232 7.09 7.97 -9.18
C THR A 232 7.31 7.03 -10.36
N ASP A 233 8.48 7.11 -11.00
CA ASP A 233 8.85 6.37 -12.20
C ASP A 233 9.98 5.37 -11.90
N PRO A 234 9.87 4.08 -12.31
CA PRO A 234 10.94 3.11 -12.15
C PRO A 234 12.28 3.54 -12.77
N ASP A 235 12.29 4.28 -13.89
CA ASP A 235 13.57 4.70 -14.50
C ASP A 235 14.31 5.71 -13.62
N ALA A 236 13.57 6.58 -12.92
CA ALA A 236 14.16 7.46 -11.91
C ALA A 236 14.76 6.68 -10.73
N VAL A 237 14.15 5.55 -10.34
CA VAL A 237 14.71 4.65 -9.32
C VAL A 237 16.02 4.02 -9.82
N LEU A 238 16.07 3.56 -11.08
CA LEU A 238 17.30 3.02 -11.66
C LEU A 238 18.41 4.09 -11.70
N ALA A 239 18.10 5.32 -12.11
CA ALA A 239 19.04 6.43 -12.08
C ALA A 239 19.51 6.79 -10.66
N PHE A 240 18.65 6.65 -9.66
CA PHE A 240 19.04 6.78 -8.25
C PHE A 240 20.04 5.69 -7.85
N LEU A 241 19.79 4.42 -8.20
CA LEU A 241 20.71 3.31 -7.91
C LEU A 241 22.06 3.49 -8.61
N ASP A 242 22.04 3.86 -9.90
CA ASP A 242 23.24 4.04 -10.70
C ASP A 242 24.16 5.16 -10.15
N ARG A 243 23.57 6.22 -9.61
CA ARG A 243 24.29 7.35 -8.98
C ARG A 243 24.99 6.97 -7.68
N HIS A 244 24.38 6.08 -6.90
CA HIS A 244 24.89 5.66 -5.59
C HIS A 244 25.73 4.39 -5.66
N ARG A 245 25.76 3.72 -6.81
CA ARG A 245 26.67 2.62 -7.07
C ARG A 245 28.10 3.15 -7.06
N ARG A 246 28.90 2.70 -6.09
CA ARG A 246 30.34 2.96 -6.11
C ARG A 246 30.93 2.34 -7.38
N ALA A 247 31.80 3.08 -8.07
CA ALA A 247 32.56 2.49 -9.17
C ALA A 247 33.34 1.28 -8.63
N ALA A 248 33.27 0.15 -9.32
CA ALA A 248 34.12 -0.99 -8.99
C ALA A 248 35.58 -0.51 -9.01
N PRO A 249 36.42 -0.89 -8.03
CA PRO A 249 37.86 -0.65 -8.16
C PRO A 249 38.28 -1.27 -9.50
N ARG A 250 38.86 -0.44 -10.38
CA ARG A 250 39.61 -0.97 -11.52
C ARG A 250 40.73 -1.80 -10.88
N GLY A 251 40.71 -3.09 -11.18
CA GLY A 251 41.59 -4.09 -10.56
C GLY A 251 43.06 -3.76 -10.65
#